data_AF-A0A840L6G7-F1
#
_entry.id   AF-A0A840L6G7-F1
#
_cell.length_a   1.000
_cell.length_b   1.000
_cell.length_c   1.000
_cell.angle_alpha   90.00
_cell.angle_beta   90.00
_cell.angle_gamma   90.00
#
_symmetry.space_group_name_H-M   'P 1'
#
loop_
_entity.id
_entity.type
_entity.pdbx_description
1 polymer ?
#
loop_
_entity_poly.entity_id
_entity_poly.type
_entity_poly.pdbx_seq_one_letter_code
_entity_poly.pdbx_strand_id
1 'polypeptide(L)'
;MAELLGISLGKTNFIVQAVLKRGWLKVENFKRSTNKWGYIYILTSQGISERLRLTHTFIQRKEEEYELLRREIDQLKQEISHASS
;
A
#
# COMPACT_ATOMS: atom_id res chain seq x y z
N MET A 1 14.51 6.76 3.84
CA MET A 1 13.49 5.73 4.13
C MET A 1 12.70 6.07 5.39
N ALA A 2 13.34 6.24 6.55
CA ALA A 2 12.67 6.60 7.80
C ALA A 2 11.88 7.92 7.71
N GLU A 3 12.50 8.98 7.20
CA GLU A 3 11.84 10.28 6.96
C GLU A 3 10.67 10.19 5.97
N LEU A 4 10.83 9.43 4.87
CA LEU A 4 9.78 9.18 3.88
C LEU A 4 8.56 8.46 4.48
N LEU A 5 8.79 7.59 5.46
CA LEU A 5 7.73 6.81 6.12
C LEU A 5 7.18 7.50 7.38
N GLY A 6 7.75 8.64 7.80
CA GLY A 6 7.34 9.33 9.02
C GLY A 6 7.55 8.53 10.32
N ILE A 7 8.45 7.53 10.31
CA ILE A 7 8.71 6.65 11.46
C ILE A 7 10.20 6.64 11.84
N SER A 8 10.49 6.22 13.07
CA SER A 8 11.88 6.13 13.54
C SER A 8 12.71 5.14 12.71
N LEU A 9 14.03 5.36 12.71
CA LEU A 9 14.99 4.48 12.02
C LEU A 9 14.91 3.04 12.51
N GLY A 10 14.78 2.84 13.83
CA GLY A 10 14.61 1.51 14.43
C GLY A 10 13.36 0.80 13.94
N LYS A 11 12.21 1.50 13.88
CA LYS A 11 10.95 0.96 13.33
C LYS A 11 11.07 0.64 11.85
N THR A 12 11.73 1.48 11.08
CA THR A 12 11.99 1.24 9.65
C THR A 12 12.77 -0.05 9.45
N ASN A 13 13.88 -0.22 10.16
CA ASN A 13 14.71 -1.43 10.08
C ASN A 13 13.94 -2.68 10.51
N PHE A 14 13.14 -2.58 11.57
CA PHE A 14 12.28 -3.66 12.02
C PHE A 14 11.30 -4.12 10.93
N ILE A 15 10.60 -3.19 10.27
CA ILE A 15 9.65 -3.49 9.20
C ILE A 15 10.36 -4.11 7.99
N VAL A 16 11.47 -3.52 7.54
CA VAL A 16 12.25 -4.06 6.40
C VAL A 16 12.70 -5.49 6.69
N GLN A 17 13.22 -5.76 7.88
CA GLN A 17 13.61 -7.12 8.27
C GLN A 17 12.42 -8.08 8.34
N ALA A 18 11.25 -7.63 8.79
CA ALA A 18 10.04 -8.46 8.79
C ALA A 18 9.59 -8.82 7.36
N VAL A 19 9.66 -7.87 6.42
CA VAL A 19 9.29 -8.08 5.01
C VAL A 19 10.32 -8.99 4.31
N LEU A 20 11.61 -8.84 4.61
CA LEU A 20 12.67 -9.74 4.16
C LEU A 20 12.47 -11.17 4.67
N LYS A 21 12.17 -11.34 5.96
CA LYS A 21 11.89 -12.66 6.57
C LYS A 21 10.68 -13.35 5.95
N ARG A 22 9.70 -12.59 5.46
CA ARG A 22 8.53 -13.11 4.71
C ARG A 22 8.85 -13.50 3.26
N GLY A 23 10.05 -13.17 2.76
CA GLY A 23 10.47 -13.47 1.39
C GLY A 23 9.95 -12.49 0.34
N TRP A 24 9.34 -11.37 0.73
CA TRP A 24 8.75 -10.41 -0.21
C TRP A 24 9.79 -9.47 -0.81
N LEU A 25 10.89 -9.25 -0.08
CA LEU A 25 12.04 -8.49 -0.54
C LEU A 25 13.27 -9.39 -0.60
N LYS A 26 14.18 -9.06 -1.50
CA LYS A 26 15.54 -9.58 -1.57
C LYS A 26 16.52 -8.42 -1.48
N VAL A 27 17.59 -8.62 -0.73
CA VAL A 27 18.73 -7.69 -0.69
C VAL A 27 19.76 -8.15 -1.70
N GLU A 28 20.16 -7.27 -2.62
CA GLU A 28 21.29 -7.54 -3.51
C GLU A 28 22.48 -6.67 -3.14
N ASN A 29 23.65 -7.32 -3.00
CA ASN A 29 24.92 -6.67 -2.72
C ASN A 29 25.71 -6.54 -4.02
N PHE A 30 25.86 -5.31 -4.52
CA PHE A 30 26.74 -5.02 -5.67
C PHE A 30 28.22 -5.06 -5.24
N LYS A 31 28.77 -6.25 -4.94
CA LYS A 31 30.22 -6.42 -4.80
C LYS A 31 30.87 -6.53 -6.19
N ARG A 32 30.86 -5.44 -6.97
CA ARG A 32 31.72 -5.33 -8.17
C ARG A 32 32.15 -3.93 -8.60
N SER A 33 31.92 -2.89 -7.80
CA SER A 33 32.59 -1.61 -8.05
C SER A 33 33.12 -1.00 -6.76
N THR A 34 34.26 -0.35 -6.89
CA THR A 34 35.09 0.29 -5.85
C THR A 34 34.43 1.44 -5.10
N ASN A 35 33.10 1.59 -5.18
CA ASN A 35 32.36 2.65 -4.53
C ASN A 35 31.30 2.05 -3.58
N LYS A 36 31.33 2.52 -2.32
CA LYS A 36 30.50 2.12 -1.18
C LYS A 36 29.00 2.47 -1.35
N TRP A 37 28.32 1.91 -2.33
CA TRP A 37 26.88 2.03 -2.55
C TRP A 37 26.31 0.62 -2.32
N GLY A 38 25.66 0.33 -1.19
CA GLY A 38 24.33 0.83 -0.85
C GLY A 38 23.35 -0.30 -1.16
N TYR A 39 22.87 -1.01 -0.15
CA TYR A 39 21.98 -2.17 -0.30
C TYR A 39 20.78 -1.85 -1.21
N ILE A 40 20.56 -2.66 -2.25
CA ILE A 40 19.37 -2.55 -3.11
C ILE A 40 18.32 -3.52 -2.60
N TYR A 41 17.10 -3.03 -2.37
CA TYR A 41 15.94 -3.82 -1.97
C TYR A 41 15.04 -4.04 -3.19
N ILE A 42 14.89 -5.29 -3.62
CA ILE A 42 14.11 -5.65 -4.81
C ILE A 42 12.94 -6.54 -4.38
N LEU A 43 11.75 -6.31 -4.94
CA LEU A 43 10.60 -7.20 -4.74
C LEU A 43 10.88 -8.55 -5.40
N THR A 44 10.59 -9.62 -4.68
CA THR A 44 10.59 -10.98 -5.24
C THR A 44 9.29 -11.22 -6.01
N SER A 45 9.21 -12.30 -6.79
CA SER A 45 7.94 -12.71 -7.42
C SER A 45 6.81 -12.89 -6.41
N GLN A 46 7.13 -13.42 -5.21
CA GLN A 46 6.19 -13.51 -4.10
C GLN A 46 5.76 -12.12 -3.60
N GLY A 47 6.71 -11.19 -3.43
CA GLY A 47 6.42 -9.82 -3.03
C GLY A 47 5.54 -9.07 -4.04
N ILE A 48 5.74 -9.32 -5.34
CA ILE A 48 4.88 -8.76 -6.39
C ILE A 48 3.46 -9.32 -6.29
N SER A 49 3.31 -10.64 -6.12
CA SER A 49 2.01 -11.29 -5.96
C SER A 49 1.24 -10.75 -4.74
N GLU A 50 1.91 -10.60 -3.60
CA GLU A 50 1.30 -10.07 -2.38
C GLU A 50 0.93 -8.59 -2.52
N ARG A 51 1.78 -7.78 -3.17
CA ARG A 51 1.43 -6.40 -3.49
C ARG A 51 0.16 -6.33 -4.33
N LEU A 52 0.05 -7.16 -5.36
CA LEU A 52 -1.12 -7.19 -6.23
C LEU A 52 -2.37 -7.62 -5.47
N ARG A 53 -2.27 -8.64 -4.62
CA ARG A 53 -3.36 -9.09 -3.75
C ARG A 53 -3.86 -7.97 -2.83
N LEU A 54 -2.93 -7.25 -2.18
CA LEU A 54 -3.27 -6.12 -1.31
C LEU A 54 -3.92 -4.97 -2.10
N THR A 55 -3.40 -4.65 -3.29
CA THR A 55 -4.00 -3.63 -4.17
C THR A 55 -5.41 -4.02 -4.59
N HIS A 56 -5.64 -5.27 -4.97
CA HIS A 56 -6.97 -5.76 -5.32
C HIS A 56 -7.96 -5.59 -4.15
N THR A 57 -7.60 -6.05 -2.95
CA THR A 57 -8.44 -5.88 -1.77
C THR A 57 -8.70 -4.40 -1.44
N PHE A 58 -7.72 -3.53 -1.65
CA PHE A 58 -7.90 -2.09 -1.46
C PHE A 58 -8.92 -1.52 -2.44
N ILE A 59 -8.84 -1.89 -3.72
CA ILE A 59 -9.78 -1.43 -4.76
C ILE A 59 -11.21 -1.88 -4.42
N GLN A 60 -11.42 -3.15 -4.08
CA GLN A 60 -12.74 -3.67 -3.72
C GLN A 60 -13.38 -2.88 -2.57
N ARG A 61 -12.61 -2.57 -1.52
CA ARG A 61 -13.10 -1.75 -0.41
C ARG A 61 -13.49 -0.34 -0.85
N LYS A 62 -12.74 0.25 -1.78
CA LYS A 62 -13.04 1.60 -2.30
C LYS A 62 -14.27 1.62 -3.19
N GLU A 63 -14.51 0.57 -3.95
CA GLU A 63 -15.75 0.40 -4.71
C GLU A 63 -16.95 0.27 -3.78
N GLU A 64 -16.85 -0.52 -2.72
CA GLU A 64 -17.91 -0.65 -1.70
C GLU A 64 -18.21 0.69 -1.00
N GLU A 65 -17.18 1.42 -0.57
CA GLU A 65 -17.31 2.75 0.02
C GLU A 65 -17.98 3.73 -0.94
N TYR A 66 -17.61 3.70 -2.23
CA TYR A 66 -18.19 4.55 -3.26
C TYR A 66 -19.68 4.27 -3.47
N GLU A 67 -20.07 3.00 -3.60
CA GLU A 67 -21.47 2.60 -3.82
C GLU A 67 -22.35 2.89 -2.59
N LEU A 68 -21.79 2.87 -1.38
CA LEU A 68 -22.49 3.33 -0.18
C LEU A 68 -22.77 4.84 -0.25
N LEU A 69 -21.73 5.64 -0.50
CA LEU A 69 -21.87 7.10 -0.58
C LEU A 69 -22.81 7.52 -1.72
N ARG A 70 -22.75 6.83 -2.86
CA ARG A 70 -23.64 7.08 -4.00
C ARG A 70 -25.11 6.87 -3.64
N ARG A 71 -25.43 5.75 -2.97
CA ARG A 71 -26.79 5.46 -2.51
C ARG A 71 -27.31 6.50 -1.52
N GLU A 72 -26.46 6.94 -0.60
CA GLU A 72 -26.80 8.00 0.36
C GLU A 72 -27.14 9.32 -0.37
N ILE A 73 -26.34 9.72 -1.35
CA ILE A 73 -26.61 10.92 -2.16
C ILE A 73 -27.93 10.79 -2.93
N ASP A 74 -28.20 9.63 -3.54
CA ASP A 74 -29.42 9.41 -4.31
C ASP A 74 -30.67 9.45 -3.41
N GLN A 75 -30.59 8.90 -2.20
CA GLN A 75 -31.66 9.00 -1.19
C GLN A 75 -31.91 10.46 -0.78
N LEU A 76 -30.86 11.21 -0.46
CA LEU A 76 -30.99 12.63 -0.08
C LEU A 76 -31.62 13.47 -1.20
N LYS A 77 -31.29 13.19 -2.47
CA LYS A 77 -31.92 13.86 -3.62
C LYS A 77 -33.41 13.55 -3.74
N GLN A 78 -33.82 12.31 -3.48
CA GLN A 78 -35.24 11.93 -3.48
C GLN A 78 -35.99 12.64 -2.36
N GLU A 79 -35.45 12.67 -1.15
CA GLU A 79 -36.04 13.38 0.00
C GLU A 79 -36.27 14.87 -0.30
N ILE A 80 -35.30 15.55 -0.91
CA ILE A 80 -35.43 16.96 -1.32
C ILE A 80 -36.52 17.14 -2.39
N SER A 81 -36.57 16.24 -3.37
CA SER A 81 -37.59 16.28 -4.43
C SER A 81 -39.00 16.10 -3.88
N HIS A 82 -39.18 15.18 -2.92
CA HIS A 82 -40.47 14.94 -2.27
C HIS A 82 -40.88 16.09 -1.34
N ALA A 83 -39.93 16.75 -0.68
CA ALA A 83 -40.22 17.90 0.19
C ALA A 83 -40.56 19.20 -0.58
N SER A 84 -40.26 19.24 -1.88
CA SER A 84 -40.50 20.40 -2.77
C SER A 84 -41.77 20.28 -3.61
N SER A 85 -42.54 19.19 -3.45
CA SER A 85 -43.83 18.94 -4.11
C SER A 85 -44.98 19.07 -3.11
#